data_AF-A0A511D0N1-F1
#
_entry.id   AF-A0A511D0N1-F1
#
_cell.length_a   1.000
_cell.length_b   1.000
_cell.length_c   1.000
_cell.angle_alpha   90.00
_cell.angle_beta   90.00
_cell.angle_gamma   90.00
#
_symmetry.space_group_name_H-M   'P 1'
#
loop_
_entity.id
_entity.type
_entity.pdbx_description
1 polymer ?
#
loop_
_entity_poly.entity_id
_entity_poly.type
_entity_poly.pdbx_seq_one_letter_code
_entity_poly.pdbx_strand_id
1 'polypeptide(L)'
;MRGVCQLSLFSAEARPVRLADLAGLLCGPGQIVRFGTGTTARLSIVLADPARAPAVRAVAAATGVRLETVTTESSAIVLRTAFRCDLVGIAGQWMRGAAKAVPDGFQLDGSLLRLWALAAGRPDGRGGYLLALDPHATQTHQPLIAAATRAGIPPARVGRGWGAPALRIGGTRRVQRLVELVGPPPGGVPVTEWPRCWGRDRS
;
A
#
# COMPACT_ATOMS: atom_id res chain seq x y z
N MET A 1 22.79 32.61 -8.25
CA MET A 1 23.29 31.22 -8.13
C MET A 1 22.20 30.38 -7.47
N ARG A 2 21.53 29.50 -8.24
CA ARG A 2 20.51 28.58 -7.71
C ARG A 2 21.24 27.35 -7.16
N GLY A 3 21.12 27.11 -5.86
CA GLY A 3 21.64 25.90 -5.22
C GLY A 3 20.92 24.69 -5.79
N VAL A 4 21.63 23.92 -6.62
CA VAL A 4 21.25 22.56 -7.00
C VAL A 4 21.19 21.77 -5.69
N CYS A 5 20.03 21.25 -5.32
CA CYS A 5 19.99 20.13 -4.39
C CYS A 5 20.75 18.99 -5.06
N GLN A 6 22.00 18.81 -4.65
CA GLN A 6 22.83 17.70 -5.06
C GLN A 6 22.10 16.42 -4.64
N LEU A 7 21.45 15.77 -5.61
CA LEU A 7 20.91 14.44 -5.46
C LEU A 7 22.10 13.52 -5.26
N SER A 8 22.32 13.11 -4.01
CA SER A 8 23.15 11.95 -3.72
C SER A 8 22.57 10.78 -4.52
N LEU A 9 23.25 10.42 -5.61
CA LEU A 9 23.09 9.17 -6.34
C LEU A 9 23.65 8.04 -5.47
N PHE A 10 23.02 7.78 -4.33
CA PHE A 10 23.05 6.44 -3.78
C PHE A 10 22.06 5.65 -4.63
N SER A 11 22.61 4.89 -5.58
CA SER A 11 21.92 3.79 -6.23
C SER A 11 21.34 2.88 -5.14
N ALA A 12 20.09 3.12 -4.76
CA ALA A 12 19.27 2.10 -4.17
C ALA A 12 18.98 1.14 -5.32
N GLU A 13 19.82 0.12 -5.51
CA GLU A 13 19.39 -1.07 -6.21
C GLU A 13 18.06 -1.47 -5.60
N ALA A 14 16.99 -1.35 -6.38
CA ALA A 14 15.67 -1.72 -5.93
C ALA A 14 15.72 -3.20 -5.60
N ARG A 15 15.72 -3.54 -4.31
CA ARG A 15 15.66 -4.92 -3.84
C ARG A 15 14.57 -5.64 -4.65
N PRO A 16 14.84 -6.84 -5.20
CA PRO A 16 13.81 -7.59 -5.91
C PRO A 16 12.56 -7.74 -5.05
N VAL A 17 11.39 -7.44 -5.63
CA VAL A 17 10.11 -7.55 -4.91
C VAL A 17 9.87 -9.03 -4.58
N ARG A 18 9.53 -9.31 -3.33
CA ARG A 18 9.32 -10.66 -2.81
C ARG A 18 7.83 -10.97 -2.77
N LEU A 19 7.49 -12.26 -2.79
CA LEU A 19 6.10 -12.70 -2.61
C LEU A 19 5.46 -12.14 -1.33
N ALA A 20 6.23 -12.08 -0.24
CA ALA A 20 5.78 -11.53 1.05
C ALA A 20 5.41 -10.04 0.98
N ASP A 21 5.96 -9.28 0.02
CA ASP A 21 5.69 -7.85 -0.14
C ASP A 21 4.24 -7.60 -0.59
N LEU A 22 3.57 -8.63 -1.15
CA LEU A 22 2.13 -8.59 -1.47
C LEU A 22 1.26 -8.33 -0.23
N ALA A 23 1.76 -8.59 0.97
CA ALA A 23 1.09 -8.22 2.22
C ALA A 23 0.87 -6.69 2.35
N GLY A 24 1.60 -5.86 1.59
CA GLY A 24 1.34 -4.42 1.50
C GLY A 24 -0.08 -4.11 1.01
N LEU A 25 -0.66 -4.95 0.13
CA LEU A 25 -2.05 -4.81 -0.30
C LEU A 25 -3.04 -5.06 0.85
N LEU A 26 -2.66 -5.91 1.81
CA LEU A 26 -3.45 -6.24 3.00
C LEU A 26 -3.35 -5.18 4.09
N CYS A 27 -2.42 -4.23 3.99
CA CYS A 27 -2.41 -3.06 4.90
C CYS A 27 -3.59 -2.11 4.60
N GLY A 28 -4.09 -2.11 3.37
CA GLY A 28 -5.25 -1.33 2.94
C GLY A 28 -6.49 -2.21 2.72
N PRO A 29 -7.31 -1.94 1.68
CA PRO A 29 -8.57 -2.67 1.45
C PRO A 29 -8.39 -4.08 0.87
N GLY A 30 -7.16 -4.53 0.61
CA GLY A 30 -6.90 -5.88 0.09
C GLY A 30 -7.33 -6.96 1.08
N GLN A 31 -7.87 -8.05 0.54
CA GLN A 31 -8.30 -9.24 1.26
C GLN A 31 -7.49 -10.44 0.82
N ILE A 32 -7.36 -11.41 1.71
CA ILE A 32 -6.85 -12.73 1.38
C ILE A 32 -7.75 -13.79 1.99
N VAL A 33 -8.14 -14.78 1.19
CA VAL A 33 -9.03 -15.86 1.63
C VAL A 33 -8.43 -17.21 1.28
N ARG A 34 -8.59 -18.19 2.17
CA ARG A 34 -8.24 -19.59 1.91
C ARG A 34 -9.43 -20.34 1.33
N PHE A 35 -9.18 -21.39 0.54
CA PHE A 35 -10.22 -22.24 -0.03
C PHE A 35 -10.11 -23.69 0.47
N GLY A 36 -11.26 -24.36 0.62
CA GLY A 36 -11.36 -25.76 1.01
C GLY A 36 -10.60 -26.06 2.30
N THR A 37 -9.70 -27.05 2.24
CA THR A 37 -8.83 -27.48 3.36
C THR A 37 -7.74 -26.48 3.74
N GLY A 38 -7.69 -25.30 3.11
CA GLY A 38 -6.73 -24.24 3.43
C GLY A 38 -5.38 -24.35 2.70
N THR A 39 -5.29 -25.23 1.71
CA THR A 39 -4.10 -25.52 0.88
C THR A 39 -3.87 -24.52 -0.25
N THR A 40 -4.85 -23.66 -0.53
CA THR A 40 -4.71 -22.55 -1.47
C THR A 40 -5.33 -21.29 -0.89
N ALA A 41 -4.81 -20.14 -1.32
CA ALA A 41 -5.33 -18.83 -0.97
C ALA A 41 -5.42 -17.92 -2.20
N ARG A 42 -6.32 -16.95 -2.14
CA ARG A 42 -6.51 -15.92 -3.15
C ARG A 42 -6.43 -14.55 -2.50
N LEU A 43 -5.61 -13.68 -3.08
CA LEU A 43 -5.58 -12.26 -2.74
C LEU A 43 -6.50 -11.49 -3.70
N SER A 44 -7.23 -10.51 -3.18
CA SER A 44 -8.05 -9.60 -3.98
C SER A 44 -8.03 -8.19 -3.41
N ILE A 45 -8.11 -7.17 -4.26
CA ILE A 45 -8.20 -5.77 -3.82
C ILE A 45 -9.10 -4.98 -4.77
N VAL A 46 -10.04 -4.22 -4.20
CA VAL A 46 -10.78 -3.18 -4.93
C VAL A 46 -9.87 -1.96 -5.02
N LEU A 47 -9.64 -1.46 -6.24
CA LEU A 47 -8.86 -0.23 -6.43
C LEU A 47 -9.77 0.98 -6.38
N ALA A 48 -9.44 1.95 -5.53
CA ALA A 48 -10.13 3.24 -5.49
C ALA A 48 -9.88 4.04 -6.78
N ASP A 49 -8.70 3.89 -7.38
CA ASP A 49 -8.34 4.43 -8.68
C ASP A 49 -8.03 3.27 -9.65
N PRO A 50 -8.95 2.95 -10.57
CA PRO A 50 -8.74 1.93 -11.59
C PRO A 50 -7.51 2.16 -12.48
N ALA A 51 -7.05 3.41 -12.64
CA ALA A 51 -5.86 3.71 -13.44
C ALA A 51 -4.59 3.11 -12.83
N ARG A 52 -4.60 2.73 -11.54
CA ARG A 52 -3.48 2.02 -10.88
C ARG A 52 -3.39 0.55 -11.24
N ALA A 53 -4.42 -0.03 -11.85
CA ALA A 53 -4.46 -1.46 -12.13
C ALA A 53 -3.22 -1.98 -12.89
N PRO A 54 -2.76 -1.35 -13.99
CA PRO A 54 -1.58 -1.82 -14.72
C PRO A 54 -0.30 -1.82 -13.85
N ALA A 55 -0.09 -0.77 -13.05
CA ALA A 55 1.09 -0.64 -12.21
C ALA A 55 1.09 -1.68 -11.06
N VAL A 56 -0.06 -1.91 -10.41
CA VAL A 56 -0.19 -2.96 -9.37
C VAL A 56 0.06 -4.34 -9.97
N ARG A 57 -0.48 -4.62 -11.16
CA ARG A 57 -0.25 -5.88 -11.89
C ARG A 57 1.22 -6.09 -12.23
N ALA A 58 1.92 -5.04 -12.66
CA ALA A 58 3.34 -5.11 -12.99
C ALA A 58 4.20 -5.45 -11.76
N VAL A 59 3.93 -4.82 -10.62
CA VAL A 59 4.65 -5.12 -9.36
C VAL A 59 4.38 -6.54 -8.88
N ALA A 60 3.12 -7.01 -8.93
CA ALA A 60 2.79 -8.39 -8.56
C ALA A 60 3.41 -9.42 -9.53
N ALA A 61 3.45 -9.12 -10.83
CA ALA A 61 4.07 -10.00 -11.80
C ALA A 61 5.59 -10.17 -11.54
N ALA A 62 6.26 -9.13 -11.05
CA ALA A 62 7.66 -9.21 -10.64
C ALA A 62 7.89 -10.15 -9.43
N THR A 63 6.85 -10.49 -8.66
CA THR A 63 6.90 -11.50 -7.59
C THR A 63 6.47 -12.90 -8.07
N GLY A 64 6.25 -13.10 -9.37
CA GLY A 64 5.71 -14.34 -9.93
C GLY A 64 4.19 -14.52 -9.77
N VAL A 65 3.47 -13.47 -9.38
CA VAL A 65 2.01 -13.53 -9.14
C VAL A 65 1.27 -12.72 -10.20
N ARG A 66 0.44 -13.40 -10.99
CA ARG A 66 -0.46 -12.76 -11.94
C ARG A 66 -1.73 -12.29 -11.23
N LEU A 67 -2.05 -11.01 -11.40
CA LEU A 67 -3.34 -10.42 -11.02
C LEU A 67 -4.23 -10.26 -12.26
N GLU A 68 -5.46 -10.77 -12.14
CA GLU A 68 -6.56 -10.62 -13.09
C GLU A 68 -7.43 -9.45 -12.68
N THR A 69 -7.89 -8.69 -13.67
CA THR A 69 -8.86 -7.61 -13.47
C THR A 69 -10.26 -8.16 -13.63
N VAL A 70 -11.12 -7.88 -12.66
CA VAL A 70 -12.53 -8.25 -12.66
C VAL A 70 -13.34 -7.00 -12.35
N THR A 71 -14.40 -6.77 -13.12
CA THR A 71 -15.38 -5.74 -12.81
C THR A 71 -16.48 -6.36 -11.97
N THR A 72 -16.78 -5.77 -10.81
CA THR A 72 -17.89 -6.22 -9.97
C THR A 72 -19.23 -5.78 -10.55
N GLU A 73 -20.33 -6.32 -10.03
CA GLU A 73 -21.70 -5.89 -10.37
C GLU A 73 -21.90 -4.39 -10.11
N SER A 74 -21.25 -3.85 -9.07
CA SER A 74 -21.25 -2.42 -8.75
C SER A 74 -20.30 -1.58 -9.61
N SER A 75 -19.80 -2.13 -10.73
CA SER A 75 -18.83 -1.49 -11.64
C SER A 75 -17.47 -1.14 -11.01
N ALA A 76 -17.13 -1.72 -9.85
CA ALA A 76 -15.83 -1.50 -9.22
C ALA A 76 -14.77 -2.41 -9.87
N ILE A 77 -13.55 -1.89 -10.03
CA ILE A 77 -12.43 -2.66 -10.56
C ILE A 77 -11.72 -3.38 -9.41
N VAL A 78 -11.66 -4.71 -9.52
CA VAL A 78 -10.99 -5.61 -8.59
C VAL A 78 -9.80 -6.26 -9.27
N LEU A 79 -8.65 -6.23 -8.63
CA LEU A 79 -7.54 -7.11 -8.96
C LEU A 79 -7.60 -8.34 -8.06
N ARG A 80 -7.47 -9.53 -8.63
CA ARG A 80 -7.40 -10.78 -7.87
C ARG A 80 -6.41 -11.76 -8.44
N THR A 81 -5.87 -12.62 -7.60
CA THR A 81 -5.10 -13.78 -8.06
C THR A 81 -6.05 -14.95 -8.37
N ALA A 82 -5.56 -15.96 -9.08
CA ALA A 82 -6.11 -17.30 -8.94
C ALA A 82 -5.90 -17.81 -7.48
N PHE A 83 -6.52 -18.92 -7.12
CA PHE A 83 -6.16 -19.63 -5.89
C PHE A 83 -4.78 -20.26 -6.04
N ARG A 84 -3.86 -19.99 -5.12
CA ARG A 84 -2.46 -20.43 -5.18
C ARG A 84 -1.99 -20.98 -3.83
N CYS A 85 -1.11 -21.97 -3.86
CA CYS A 85 -0.51 -22.54 -2.66
C CYS A 85 0.54 -21.62 -2.03
N ASP A 86 1.28 -20.84 -2.83
CA ASP A 86 2.34 -19.94 -2.35
C ASP A 86 1.81 -18.76 -1.52
N LEU A 87 0.55 -18.38 -1.69
CA LEU A 87 -0.13 -17.35 -0.89
C LEU A 87 -0.63 -17.84 0.48
N VAL A 88 -0.60 -19.16 0.72
CA VAL A 88 -1.12 -19.76 1.96
C VAL A 88 -0.35 -19.26 3.19
N GLY A 89 0.96 -19.08 3.08
CA GLY A 89 1.80 -18.55 4.16
C GLY A 89 1.44 -17.11 4.53
N ILE A 90 1.08 -16.28 3.55
CA ILE A 90 0.60 -14.92 3.79
C ILE A 90 -0.79 -14.97 4.45
N ALA A 91 -1.68 -15.82 3.93
CA ALA A 91 -3.03 -15.98 4.48
C ALA A 91 -3.00 -16.46 5.94
N GLY A 92 -2.12 -17.40 6.28
CA GLY A 92 -1.96 -17.90 7.65
C GLY A 92 -1.49 -16.84 8.65
N GLN A 93 -0.76 -15.82 8.19
CA GLN A 93 -0.30 -14.72 9.05
C GLN A 93 -1.35 -13.60 9.17
N TRP A 94 -2.08 -13.34 8.10
CA TRP A 94 -3.00 -12.19 8.00
C TRP A 94 -4.46 -12.51 8.32
N MET A 95 -4.78 -13.76 8.67
CA MET A 95 -6.15 -14.17 9.01
C MET A 95 -6.21 -14.79 10.41
N ARG A 96 -7.14 -14.30 11.24
CA ARG A 96 -7.58 -14.93 12.48
C ARG A 96 -8.99 -15.46 12.28
N GLY A 97 -9.10 -16.75 11.98
CA GLY A 97 -10.34 -17.35 11.49
C GLY A 97 -10.73 -16.74 10.13
N ALA A 98 -11.96 -16.23 10.02
CA ALA A 98 -12.43 -15.53 8.82
C ALA A 98 -12.11 -14.03 8.81
N ALA A 99 -11.55 -13.48 9.89
CA ALA A 99 -11.27 -12.06 10.01
C ALA A 99 -9.82 -11.74 9.64
N LYS A 100 -9.64 -10.70 8.83
CA LYS A 100 -8.33 -10.12 8.53
C LYS A 100 -7.70 -9.52 9.80
N ALA A 101 -6.44 -9.79 10.03
CA ALA A 101 -5.70 -9.27 11.18
C ALA A 101 -4.26 -8.94 10.77
N VAL A 102 -3.68 -7.95 11.44
CA VAL A 102 -2.25 -7.67 11.27
C VAL A 102 -1.46 -8.71 12.06
N PRO A 103 -0.41 -9.34 11.48
CA PRO A 103 0.43 -10.31 12.17
C PRO A 103 1.10 -9.72 13.41
N ASP A 104 1.33 -10.54 14.44
CA ASP A 104 2.07 -10.11 15.62
C ASP A 104 3.53 -9.80 15.24
N GLY A 105 4.10 -8.74 15.82
CA GLY A 105 5.45 -8.28 15.49
C GLY A 105 5.61 -7.62 14.12
N PHE A 106 4.53 -7.43 13.36
CA PHE A 106 4.55 -6.85 12.01
C PHE A 106 5.38 -5.55 11.92
N GLN A 107 6.29 -5.53 10.95
CA GLN A 107 7.11 -4.39 10.58
C GLN A 107 6.70 -3.89 9.20
N LEU A 108 6.48 -2.58 9.08
CA LEU A 108 6.16 -1.94 7.83
C LEU A 108 7.44 -1.43 7.18
N ASP A 109 8.01 -2.21 6.28
CA ASP A 109 9.17 -1.80 5.50
C ASP A 109 8.79 -1.00 4.23
N GLY A 110 9.80 -0.56 3.49
CA GLY A 110 9.61 0.22 2.27
C GLY A 110 8.84 -0.52 1.17
N SER A 111 9.06 -1.84 1.00
CA SER A 111 8.38 -2.64 -0.03
C SER A 111 6.90 -2.78 0.24
N LEU A 112 6.54 -3.12 1.49
CA LEU A 112 5.14 -3.22 1.93
C LEU A 112 4.44 -1.86 1.82
N LEU A 113 5.10 -0.79 2.28
CA LEU A 113 4.55 0.56 2.23
C LEU A 113 4.40 1.07 0.79
N ARG A 114 5.36 0.78 -0.09
CA ARG A 114 5.29 1.10 -1.52
C ARG A 114 4.07 0.45 -2.17
N LEU A 115 3.82 -0.82 -1.89
CA LEU A 115 2.68 -1.51 -2.48
C LEU A 115 1.34 -1.03 -1.89
N TRP A 116 1.30 -0.70 -0.60
CA TRP A 116 0.15 -0.07 0.02
C TRP A 116 -0.16 1.30 -0.61
N ALA A 117 0.86 2.15 -0.78
CA ALA A 117 0.73 3.45 -1.43
C ALA A 117 0.30 3.32 -2.91
N LEU A 118 0.79 2.31 -3.61
CA LEU A 118 0.43 2.07 -5.01
C LEU A 118 -1.04 1.71 -5.20
N ALA A 119 -1.56 0.84 -4.35
CA ALA A 119 -2.92 0.33 -4.51
C ALA A 119 -3.99 1.19 -3.82
N ALA A 120 -3.61 1.92 -2.76
CA ALA A 120 -4.55 2.58 -1.86
C ALA A 120 -4.03 3.94 -1.34
N GLY A 121 -3.02 4.51 -1.99
CA GLY A 121 -2.45 5.81 -1.65
C GLY A 121 -3.00 6.94 -2.52
N ARG A 122 -3.10 8.15 -1.96
CA ARG A 122 -3.37 9.38 -2.73
C ARG A 122 -2.85 10.62 -2.02
N PRO A 123 -2.45 11.68 -2.75
CA PRO A 123 -2.20 12.99 -2.16
C PRO A 123 -3.50 13.53 -1.53
N ASP A 124 -3.36 14.26 -0.42
CA ASP A 124 -4.50 14.82 0.31
C ASP A 124 -4.88 16.26 -0.14
N GLY A 125 -4.14 16.81 -1.10
CA GLY A 125 -4.30 18.20 -1.58
C GLY A 125 -3.83 19.28 -0.60
N ARG A 126 -3.33 18.90 0.59
CA ARG A 126 -2.93 19.80 1.69
C ARG A 126 -1.49 19.53 2.15
N GLY A 127 -0.64 19.05 1.24
CA GLY A 127 0.77 18.75 1.52
C GLY A 127 1.01 17.49 2.34
N GLY A 128 0.04 16.56 2.36
CA GLY A 128 0.17 15.24 2.96
C GLY A 128 -0.22 14.12 1.99
N TYR A 129 -0.12 12.89 2.50
CA TYR A 129 -0.44 11.68 1.78
C TYR A 129 -1.38 10.81 2.61
N LEU A 130 -2.38 10.23 1.95
CA LEU A 130 -3.34 9.32 2.55
C LEU A 130 -3.00 7.89 2.14
N LEU A 131 -3.08 6.96 3.09
CA LEU A 131 -3.09 5.52 2.87
C LEU A 131 -4.44 4.99 3.34
N ALA A 132 -5.29 4.51 2.43
CA ALA A 132 -6.60 4.01 2.80
C ALA A 132 -6.48 2.74 3.66
N LEU A 133 -7.31 2.69 4.70
CA LEU A 133 -7.49 1.54 5.56
C LEU A 133 -8.70 0.73 5.10
N ASP A 134 -8.80 -0.49 5.60
CA ASP A 134 -9.92 -1.37 5.35
C ASP A 134 -11.13 -1.01 6.23
N PRO A 135 -12.24 -0.50 5.66
CA PRO A 135 -13.41 -0.14 6.45
C PRO A 135 -14.08 -1.34 7.15
N HIS A 136 -13.85 -2.56 6.67
CA HIS A 136 -14.44 -3.78 7.21
C HIS A 136 -13.53 -4.51 8.21
N ALA A 137 -12.26 -4.11 8.32
CA ALA A 137 -11.29 -4.73 9.23
C ALA A 137 -10.76 -3.72 10.25
N THR A 138 -11.67 -3.08 11.02
CA THR A 138 -11.33 -1.98 11.93
C THR A 138 -10.30 -2.35 13.02
N GLN A 139 -10.22 -3.62 13.40
CA GLN A 139 -9.22 -4.19 14.29
C GLN A 139 -7.77 -4.04 13.77
N THR A 140 -7.58 -3.88 12.44
CA THR A 140 -6.26 -3.69 11.83
C THR A 140 -5.75 -2.26 11.97
N HIS A 141 -6.63 -1.28 12.23
CA HIS A 141 -6.29 0.14 12.18
C HIS A 141 -5.21 0.51 13.21
N GLN A 142 -5.37 0.09 14.47
CA GLN A 142 -4.42 0.45 15.53
C GLN A 142 -3.06 -0.23 15.35
N PRO A 143 -2.97 -1.54 15.03
CA PRO A 143 -1.70 -2.17 14.66
C PRO A 143 -0.99 -1.50 13.48
N LEU A 144 -1.72 -1.07 12.44
CA LEU A 144 -1.13 -0.36 11.29
C LEU A 144 -0.63 1.04 11.65
N ILE A 145 -1.33 1.77 12.52
CA ILE A 145 -0.84 3.05 13.08
C ILE A 145 0.46 2.83 13.83
N ALA A 146 0.54 1.79 14.67
CA ALA A 146 1.72 1.46 15.43
C ALA A 146 2.90 1.07 14.51
N ALA A 147 2.64 0.28 13.46
CA ALA A 147 3.65 -0.11 12.47
C ALA A 147 4.19 1.09 11.67
N ALA A 148 3.31 1.98 11.19
CA ALA A 148 3.71 3.22 10.52
C ALA A 148 4.50 4.15 11.45
N THR A 149 4.12 4.22 12.74
CA THR A 149 4.87 4.99 13.75
C THR A 149 6.28 4.43 13.96
N ARG A 150 6.43 3.10 14.08
CA ARG A 150 7.75 2.44 14.17
C ARG A 150 8.60 2.65 12.91
N ALA A 151 7.97 2.74 11.74
CA ALA A 151 8.66 3.06 10.48
C ALA A 151 9.11 4.53 10.37
N GLY A 152 8.78 5.38 11.36
CA GLY A 152 9.17 6.79 11.39
C GLY A 152 8.21 7.74 10.67
N ILE A 153 7.00 7.27 10.34
CA ILE A 153 5.96 8.06 9.66
C ILE A 153 4.65 8.11 10.48
N PRO A 154 4.68 8.59 11.74
CA PRO A 154 3.51 8.56 12.61
C PRO A 154 2.32 9.28 11.97
N PRO A 155 1.23 8.55 11.67
CA PRO A 155 0.08 9.08 10.93
C PRO A 155 -1.01 9.58 11.88
N ALA A 156 -1.90 10.42 11.35
CA ALA A 156 -3.20 10.68 11.96
C ALA A 156 -4.27 9.81 11.29
N ARG A 157 -5.13 9.13 12.07
CA ARG A 157 -6.28 8.42 11.50
C ARG A 157 -7.36 9.43 11.12
N VAL A 158 -7.85 9.35 9.88
CA VAL A 158 -8.94 10.18 9.34
C VAL A 158 -10.07 9.28 8.82
N GLY A 159 -11.30 9.80 8.70
CA GLY A 159 -12.43 8.99 8.21
C GLY A 159 -13.66 9.76 7.75
N ARG A 160 -14.23 10.65 8.59
CA ARG A 160 -15.54 11.28 8.29
C ARG A 160 -15.52 12.33 7.17
N GLY A 161 -14.41 13.04 6.96
CA GLY A 161 -14.29 14.06 5.91
C GLY A 161 -13.64 13.59 4.61
N TRP A 162 -13.25 12.31 4.54
CA TRP A 162 -12.42 11.78 3.44
C TRP A 162 -13.05 10.58 2.72
N GLY A 163 -14.32 10.27 3.02
CA GLY A 163 -15.12 9.20 2.41
C GLY A 163 -14.87 7.80 2.97
N ALA A 164 -13.66 7.48 3.40
CA ALA A 164 -13.27 6.18 3.95
C ALA A 164 -12.19 6.34 5.04
N PRO A 165 -12.01 5.37 5.96
CA PRO A 165 -10.93 5.41 6.94
C PRO A 165 -9.57 5.39 6.24
N ALA A 166 -8.66 6.25 6.67
CA ALA A 166 -7.32 6.34 6.12
C ALA A 166 -6.30 6.81 7.18
N LEU A 167 -5.03 6.57 6.90
CA LEU A 167 -3.90 7.15 7.61
C LEU A 167 -3.37 8.34 6.84
N ARG A 168 -3.33 9.50 7.48
CA ARG A 168 -2.75 10.72 6.93
C ARG A 168 -1.33 10.91 7.44
N ILE A 169 -0.36 10.87 6.54
CA ILE A 169 1.02 11.29 6.78
C ILE A 169 1.16 12.74 6.30
N GLY A 170 1.51 13.66 7.19
CA GLY A 170 1.71 15.06 6.80
C GLY A 170 2.79 15.75 7.61
N GLY A 171 3.16 16.96 7.19
CA GLY A 171 4.31 17.67 7.74
C GLY A 171 5.62 17.21 7.09
N THR A 172 6.51 18.16 6.87
CA THR A 172 7.67 18.03 5.97
C THR A 172 8.54 16.81 6.27
N ARG A 173 8.96 16.62 7.54
CA ARG A 173 9.84 15.50 7.93
C ARG A 173 9.20 14.13 7.71
N ARG A 174 7.92 13.98 8.04
CA ARG A 174 7.19 12.71 7.90
C ARG A 174 6.94 12.37 6.44
N VAL A 175 6.60 13.37 5.63
CA VAL A 175 6.47 13.22 4.19
C VAL A 175 7.80 12.86 3.55
N GLN A 176 8.88 13.54 3.91
CA GLN A 176 10.21 13.22 3.40
C GLN A 176 10.60 11.77 3.72
N ARG A 177 10.37 11.33 4.97
CA ARG A 177 10.59 9.93 5.36
C ARG A 177 9.72 8.96 4.56
N LEU A 178 8.45 9.30 4.30
CA LEU A 178 7.58 8.50 3.45
C LEU A 178 8.18 8.37 2.03
N VAL A 179 8.62 9.47 1.42
CA VAL A 179 9.25 9.50 0.08
C VAL A 179 10.50 8.61 0.04
N GLU A 180 11.35 8.68 1.06
CA GLU A 180 12.54 7.82 1.20
C GLU A 180 12.16 6.34 1.26
N LEU A 181 11.14 5.99 2.06
CA LEU A 181 10.71 4.60 2.23
C LEU A 181 10.04 4.03 0.98
N VAL A 182 9.19 4.82 0.30
CA VAL A 182 8.47 4.31 -0.88
C VAL A 182 9.32 4.35 -2.14
N GLY A 183 10.30 5.25 -2.24
CA GLY A 183 11.12 5.44 -3.45
C GLY A 183 10.37 6.10 -4.62
N PRO A 184 10.95 6.11 -5.84
CA PRO A 184 10.39 6.81 -7.00
C PRO A 184 9.08 6.18 -7.49
N PRO A 185 8.18 6.92 -8.16
CA PRO A 185 6.91 6.37 -8.64
C PRO A 185 7.12 5.15 -9.54
N PRO A 186 6.31 4.08 -9.41
CA PRO A 186 6.29 2.98 -10.37
C PRO A 186 5.94 3.48 -11.79
N GLY A 187 6.35 2.73 -12.82
CA GLY A 187 5.98 3.04 -14.20
C GLY A 187 4.46 3.16 -14.38
N GLY A 188 4.03 4.20 -15.10
CA GLY A 188 2.60 4.48 -15.33
C GLY A 188 1.89 5.24 -14.19
N VAL A 189 2.57 5.53 -13.08
CA VAL A 189 2.03 6.34 -11.99
C VAL A 189 2.49 7.80 -12.12
N PRO A 190 1.57 8.78 -12.21
CA PRO A 190 1.94 10.18 -12.22
C PRO A 190 2.66 10.59 -10.93
N VAL A 191 3.73 11.39 -11.06
CA VAL A 191 4.48 11.91 -9.90
C VAL A 191 3.60 12.73 -8.95
N THR A 192 2.57 13.41 -9.48
CA THR A 192 1.63 14.23 -8.73
C THR A 192 0.76 13.41 -7.77
N GLU A 193 0.57 12.12 -8.06
CA GLU A 193 -0.25 11.20 -7.28
C GLU A 193 0.57 10.23 -6.40
N TRP A 194 1.89 10.34 -6.46
CA TRP A 194 2.83 9.58 -5.65
C TRP A 194 3.30 10.42 -4.44
N PRO A 195 3.78 9.81 -3.33
CA PRO A 195 4.41 10.59 -2.27
C PRO A 195 5.54 11.45 -2.84
N ARG A 196 5.49 12.74 -2.52
CA ARG A 196 6.49 13.73 -2.93
C ARG A 196 6.65 14.78 -1.85
N CYS A 197 7.80 15.42 -1.75
CA CYS A 197 7.92 16.61 -0.93
C CYS A 197 7.18 17.75 -1.64
N TRP A 198 6.13 18.29 -1.02
CA TRP A 198 5.54 19.54 -1.47
C TRP A 198 6.51 20.66 -1.13
N GLY A 199 7.09 21.30 -2.15
CA GLY A 199 7.70 22.61 -1.96
C GLY A 199 6.65 23.54 -1.37
N ARG A 200 7.05 24.48 -0.51
CA ARG A 200 6.14 25.56 -0.15
C ARG A 200 5.84 26.32 -1.44
N ASP A 201 4.66 26.10 -2.01
CA ASP A 201 4.08 27.07 -2.91
C ASP A 201 3.86 28.31 -2.04
N ARG A 202 4.77 29.28 -2.19
CA ARG A 202 4.47 30.64 -1.74
C ARG A 202 3.33 31.09 -2.65
N SER A 203 2.24 31.49 -1.99
CA SER A 203 0.97 31.96 -2.51
C SER A 203 1.04 32.71 -3.82
#